data_AF-A0A1I7EEN2-F1
#
_entry.id   AF-A0A1I7EEN2-F1
#
_cell.length_a   1.000
_cell.length_b   1.000
_cell.length_c   1.000
_cell.angle_alpha   90.00
_cell.angle_beta   90.00
_cell.angle_gamma   90.00
#
_symmetry.space_group_name_H-M   'P 1'
#
loop_
_entity.id
_entity.type
_entity.pdbx_description
1 polymer ?
#
loop_
_entity_poly.entity_id
_entity_poly.type
_entity_poly.pdbx_seq_one_letter_code
_entity_poly.pdbx_strand_id
1 'polypeptide(L)' 'MKYTHADVRLTKLPRMVLVRGRKVSVDRTAIEFWSENPTGILVAVWNAEKRLFRLRKANE' A
#
# COMPACT_ATOMS: atom_id res chain seq x y z
N MET A 1 -6.76 7.42 -2.56
CA MET A 1 -6.56 6.57 -3.77
C MET A 1 -6.56 5.13 -3.34
N LYS A 2 -7.19 4.21 -4.09
CA LYS A 2 -7.35 2.80 -3.70
C LYS A 2 -6.27 1.92 -4.36
N TYR A 3 -5.77 0.93 -3.63
CA TYR A 3 -4.73 -0.01 -4.06
C TYR A 3 -5.08 -1.44 -3.61
N THR A 4 -4.87 -2.38 -4.52
CA THR A 4 -4.92 -3.83 -4.29
C THR A 4 -3.51 -4.41 -4.20
N HIS A 5 -3.38 -5.66 -3.73
CA HIS A 5 -2.08 -6.33 -3.69
C HIS A 5 -1.48 -6.49 -5.10
N ALA A 6 -2.34 -6.68 -6.10
CA ALA A 6 -1.93 -6.80 -7.50
C ALA A 6 -1.31 -5.50 -8.04
N ASP A 7 -1.85 -4.33 -7.67
CA ASP A 7 -1.31 -3.02 -8.09
C ASP A 7 0.16 -2.84 -7.67
N VAL A 8 0.57 -3.48 -6.58
CA VAL A 8 1.93 -3.42 -6.04
C VAL A 8 2.79 -4.64 -6.40
N ARG A 9 2.33 -5.44 -7.37
CA ARG A 9 2.96 -6.66 -7.90
C ARG A 9 3.10 -7.79 -6.86
N LEU A 10 2.08 -7.97 -6.01
CA LEU A 10 1.99 -9.10 -5.08
C LEU A 10 3.25 -9.27 -4.21
N THR A 11 3.85 -8.15 -3.80
CA THR A 11 5.10 -8.19 -3.05
C THR A 11 4.89 -8.81 -1.66
N LYS A 12 5.85 -9.64 -1.23
CA LYS A 12 5.87 -10.27 0.09
C LYS A 12 6.78 -9.53 1.09
N LEU A 13 7.51 -8.50 0.64
CA LEU A 13 8.46 -7.75 1.44
C LEU A 13 8.11 -6.27 1.43
N PRO A 14 8.28 -5.56 2.57
CA PRO A 14 8.10 -4.11 2.61
C PRO A 14 9.01 -3.42 1.59
N ARG A 15 8.46 -2.55 0.76
CA ARG A 15 9.22 -1.80 -0.24
C ARG A 15 8.47 -0.57 -0.73
N MET A 16 9.20 0.32 -1.40
CA MET A 16 8.59 1.37 -2.18
C MET A 16 8.28 0.88 -3.60
N VAL A 17 7.11 1.22 -4.10
CA VAL A 17 6.65 0.92 -5.45
C VAL A 17 6.20 2.18 -6.16
N LEU A 18 6.42 2.23 -7.46
CA LEU A 18 5.86 3.27 -8.31
C LEU A 18 4.57 2.73 -8.91
N VAL A 19 3.43 3.34 -8.56
CA VAL A 19 2.13 2.97 -9.12
C VAL A 19 1.50 4.21 -9.74
N ARG A 20 1.21 4.15 -11.05
CA ARG A 20 0.65 5.28 -11.82
C ARG A 20 1.44 6.58 -11.61
N GLY A 21 2.77 6.50 -11.61
CA GLY A 21 3.68 7.65 -11.42
C GLY A 21 3.81 8.15 -9.97
N ARG A 22 3.21 7.48 -8.98
CA ARG A 22 3.27 7.87 -7.57
C ARG A 22 4.10 6.89 -6.75
N LYS A 23 4.96 7.42 -5.87
CA LYS A 23 5.74 6.62 -4.91
C LYS A 23 4.85 6.22 -3.74
N VAL A 24 4.58 4.93 -3.63
CA VAL A 24 3.78 4.33 -2.57
C VAL A 24 4.69 3.42 -1.73
N SER A 25 4.66 3.60 -0.43
CA SER A 25 5.32 2.72 0.54
C SER A 25 4.35 1.60 0.91
N VAL A 26 4.74 0.37 0.57
CA VAL A 26 4.09 -0.85 1.01
C VAL A 26 4.85 -1.32 2.23
N ASP A 27 4.23 -1.21 3.40
CA ASP A 27 4.81 -1.69 4.65
C ASP A 27 4.30 -3.08 5.02
N ARG A 28 4.79 -3.59 6.16
CA ARG A 28 4.46 -4.91 6.66
C ARG A 28 2.96 -5.05 6.96
N THR A 29 2.33 -4.00 7.49
CA THR A 29 0.90 -3.98 7.79
C THR A 29 0.05 -4.15 6.53
N ALA A 30 0.43 -3.51 5.42
CA ALA A 30 -0.25 -3.70 4.14
C ALA A 30 -0.12 -5.15 3.63
N ILE A 31 1.06 -5.75 3.76
CA ILE A 31 1.32 -7.13 3.33
C ILE A 31 0.53 -8.14 4.17
N GLU A 32 0.53 -7.97 5.49
CA GLU A 32 -0.22 -8.81 6.42
C GLU A 32 -1.72 -8.72 6.14
N PHE A 33 -2.24 -7.50 5.94
CA PHE A 33 -3.63 -7.30 5.55
C PHE A 33 -4.01 -8.07 4.28
N TRP A 34 -3.17 -8.05 3.25
CA TRP A 34 -3.43 -8.79 2.01
C TRP A 34 -3.21 -10.29 2.13
N SER A 35 -2.36 -10.74 3.05
CA SER A 35 -2.21 -12.16 3.35
C SER A 35 -3.50 -12.75 3.95
N GLU A 36 -4.19 -11.96 4.78
CA GLU A 36 -5.48 -12.35 5.36
C GLU A 36 -6.66 -12.07 4.41
N ASN A 37 -6.55 -11.02 3.60
CA ASN A 37 -7.60 -10.54 2.69
C ASN A 37 -7.02 -10.30 1.28
N PRO A 38 -6.88 -11.35 0.44
CA PRO A 38 -6.19 -11.24 -0.86
C PRO A 38 -6.80 -10.22 -1.82
N THR A 39 -8.11 -9.99 -1.72
CA THR A 39 -8.86 -9.00 -2.54
C THR A 39 -9.08 -7.68 -1.81
N GLY A 40 -8.48 -7.51 -0.63
CA GLY A 40 -8.62 -6.33 0.21
C GLY A 40 -8.10 -5.06 -0.45
N ILE A 41 -8.76 -3.94 -0.16
CA ILE A 41 -8.42 -2.63 -0.71
C ILE A 41 -7.85 -1.74 0.40
N LEU A 42 -6.67 -1.18 0.14
CA LEU A 42 -6.05 -0.17 0.99
C LEU A 42 -6.12 1.20 0.32
N VAL A 43 -6.18 2.25 1.14
CA VAL A 43 -6.11 3.64 0.67
C VAL A 43 -4.72 4.21 0.88
N ALA A 44 -4.21 4.94 -0.11
CA ALA A 44 -3.00 5.74 0.06
C ALA A 44 -3.31 7.09 0.69
N VAL A 45 -2.56 7.40 1.74
CA VAL A 45 -2.56 8.68 2.45
C VAL A 45 -1.17 9.31 2.31
N TRP A 46 -1.12 10.61 2.04
CA TRP A 46 0.15 11.33 1.94
C TRP A 46 0.80 11.47 3.31
N ASN A 47 2.05 11.06 3.45
CA ASN A 47 2.87 11.29 4.62
C ASN A 47 3.88 12.41 4.29
N ALA A 48 3.65 13.59 4.87
CA ALA A 48 4.47 14.78 4.59
C ALA A 48 5.92 14.63 5.08
N GLU A 49 6.13 14.01 6.26
CA GLU A 49 7.46 13.84 6.87
C GLU A 49 8.38 13.00 5.97
N LYS A 50 7.87 11.90 5.43
CA LYS A 50 8.61 10.97 4.58
C LYS A 50 8.46 11.26 3.08
N ARG A 51 7.69 12.30 2.72
CA ARG A 51 7.38 12.72 1.35
C ARG A 51 6.94 11.56 0.43
N LEU A 52 6.06 10.70 0.93
CA LEU A 52 5.58 9.51 0.22
C LEU A 52 4.13 9.18 0.56
N PHE A 53 3.49 8.35 -0.25
CA PHE A 53 2.18 7.79 0.10
C PHE A 53 2.34 6.53 0.95
N ARG A 54 1.62 6.42 2.07
CA ARG A 54 1.49 5.20 2.87
C ARG A 54 0.13 4.57 2.67
N LEU A 55 0.08 3.24 2.69
CA LEU A 55 -1.18 2.49 2.63
C LEU A 55 -1.81 2.37 4.03
N ARG A 56 -3.13 2.51 4.09
CA ARG A 56 -3.96 2.39 5.30
C ARG A 56 -5.27 1.70 4.95
N LYS A 57 -5.97 1.11 5.93
CA LYS A 57 -7.33 0.61 5.71
C LYS A 57 -8.27 1.80 5.47
N ALA A 58 -9.33 1.60 4.69
CA ALA A 58 -10.24 2.68 4.30
C ALA A 58 -11.10 3.24 5.45
N ASN A 59 -11.11 2.58 6.62
CA ASN A 59 -11.94 2.90 7.79
C ASN A 59 -11.12 3.22 9.06
N GLU A 60 -9.82 3.51 8.91
CA GLU A 60 -8.92 3.97 9.99
C GLU A 60 -8.62 5.46 9.89
#